data_AF-A0A3M7TNK8-F1
#
_entry.id   AF-A0A3M7TNK8-F1
#
_cell.length_a   1.000
_cell.length_b   1.000
_cell.length_c   1.000
_cell.angle_alpha   90.00
_cell.angle_beta   90.00
_cell.angle_gamma   90.00
#
_symmetry.space_group_name_H-M   'P 1'
#
loop_
_entity.id
_entity.type
_entity.pdbx_description
1 polymer ?
#
loop_
_entity_poly.entity_id
_entity_poly.type
_entity_poly.pdbx_seq_one_letter_code
_entity_poly.pdbx_strand_id
1 'polypeptide(L)'
;MKGQTGTCELCLREGARLTEHHLIPKEEGGTHLETGMLCSPCHRQIHNLYTNQELALRLGTIERLRDDEKIKKFLKWIKKQPATASVKMKKSNERKRKRR
;
A
#
# COMPACT_ATOMS: atom_id res chain seq x y z
N MET A 1 3.02 -10.16 17.16
CA MET A 1 2.36 -8.86 16.91
C MET A 1 0.91 -9.10 16.50
N LYS A 2 -0.04 -8.75 17.38
CA LYS A 2 -1.48 -8.91 17.15
C LYS A 2 -1.89 -8.02 15.98
N GLY A 3 -2.43 -8.60 14.91
CA GLY A 3 -2.96 -7.81 13.81
C GLY A 3 -4.21 -7.10 14.29
N GLN A 4 -4.17 -5.78 14.40
CA GLN A 4 -5.35 -5.01 14.75
C GLN A 4 -6.32 -5.08 13.56
N THR A 5 -7.57 -5.45 13.86
CA THR A 5 -8.65 -5.37 12.89
C THR A 5 -9.20 -3.95 12.90
N GLY A 6 -9.35 -3.34 11.74
CA GLY A 6 -9.85 -1.97 11.64
C GLY A 6 -10.15 -1.57 10.20
N THR A 7 -10.20 -0.26 9.97
CA THR A 7 -10.45 0.33 8.65
C THR A 7 -9.15 0.66 7.94
N CYS A 8 -8.95 0.09 6.75
CA CYS A 8 -7.75 0.34 5.95
C CYS A 8 -7.75 1.78 5.41
N GLU A 9 -6.71 2.55 5.71
CA GLU A 9 -6.60 3.94 5.28
C GLU A 9 -6.39 4.11 3.78
N LEU A 10 -6.08 3.06 3.02
CA LEU A 10 -5.95 3.19 1.57
C LEU A 10 -7.23 2.79 0.82
N CYS A 11 -7.79 1.63 1.12
CA CYS A 11 -8.96 1.10 0.41
C CYS A 11 -10.30 1.32 1.12
N LEU A 12 -10.29 1.86 2.35
CA LEU A 12 -11.48 2.13 3.17
C LEU A 12 -12.35 0.91 3.48
N ARG A 13 -11.77 -0.30 3.43
CA ARG A 13 -12.45 -1.51 3.89
C ARG A 13 -12.34 -1.64 5.40
N GLU A 14 -13.47 -1.91 6.03
CA GLU A 14 -13.59 -2.18 7.46
C GLU A 14 -13.38 -3.66 7.76
N GLY A 15 -13.11 -4.01 9.02
CA GLY A 15 -12.95 -5.40 9.44
C GLY A 15 -11.71 -6.09 8.86
N ALA A 16 -10.75 -5.33 8.33
CA ALA A 16 -9.54 -5.88 7.73
C ALA A 16 -8.41 -5.94 8.77
N ARG A 17 -7.57 -6.98 8.69
CA ARG A 17 -6.32 -7.02 9.46
C ARG A 17 -5.36 -5.97 8.91
N LEU A 18 -5.01 -5.00 9.75
CA LEU A 18 -4.14 -3.89 9.40
C LEU A 18 -2.70 -4.16 9.82
N THR A 19 -1.81 -3.51 9.09
CA THR A 19 -0.37 -3.46 9.33
C THR A 19 0.09 -2.02 9.14
N GLU A 20 0.99 -1.57 9.99
CA GLU A 20 1.67 -0.30 9.80
C GLU A 20 2.50 -0.33 8.52
N HIS A 21 2.40 0.74 7.74
CA HIS A 21 3.17 0.98 6.52
C HIS A 21 3.81 2.37 6.61
N HIS A 22 5.11 2.46 6.40
CA HIS A 22 5.80 3.74 6.35
C HIS A 22 5.56 4.37 4.98
N LEU A 23 4.86 5.51 4.93
CA LEU A 23 4.48 6.16 3.66
C LEU A 23 5.72 6.67 2.92
N ILE A 24 6.70 7.12 3.68
CA ILE A 24 8.07 7.33 3.21
C ILE A 24 8.92 6.16 3.77
N PRO A 25 9.58 5.36 2.92
CA PRO A 25 10.38 4.24 3.39
C PRO A 25 11.49 4.68 4.37
N LYS A 26 11.80 3.85 5.36
CA LYS A 26 12.87 4.13 6.33
C LYS A 26 14.22 4.38 5.66
N GLU A 27 14.52 3.63 4.60
CA GLU A 27 15.75 3.77 3.80
C GLU A 27 15.86 5.14 3.13
N GLU A 28 14.73 5.83 2.90
CA GLU A 28 14.66 7.16 2.31
C GLU A 28 14.48 8.25 3.38
N GLY A 29 14.83 7.96 4.64
CA GLY A 29 14.73 8.89 5.77
C GLY A 29 13.37 8.92 6.47
N GLY A 30 12.45 8.02 6.13
CA GLY A 30 11.07 8.01 6.67
C GLY A 30 10.89 7.44 8.08
N THR A 31 11.96 7.22 8.84
CA THR A 31 11.92 6.52 10.15
C THR A 31 11.00 7.18 11.18
N HIS A 32 10.90 8.52 11.16
CA HIS A 32 10.05 9.29 12.07
C HIS A 32 8.93 10.02 11.35
N LEU A 33 8.66 9.64 10.10
CA LEU A 33 7.62 10.24 9.28
C LEU A 33 6.31 9.46 9.39
N GLU A 34 5.27 10.00 8.78
CA GLU A 34 3.91 9.49 8.87
C GLU A 34 3.82 8.02 8.42
N THR A 35 3.13 7.23 9.23
CA THR A 35 2.77 5.84 8.92
C THR A 35 1.27 5.74 8.67
N GLY A 36 0.89 4.78 7.83
CA GLY A 36 -0.50 4.46 7.53
C GLY A 36 -0.87 3.04 7.93
N MET A 37 -2.07 2.85 8.43
CA MET A 37 -2.68 1.59 8.80
C MET A 37 -3.36 0.94 7.60
N LEU A 38 -2.64 0.01 6.96
CA LEU A 38 -3.04 -0.60 5.71
C LEU A 38 -3.36 -2.08 5.87
N CYS A 39 -4.40 -2.55 5.17
CA CYS A 39 -4.63 -3.98 5.06
C CYS A 39 -3.51 -4.67 4.24
N SER A 40 -3.23 -5.94 4.55
CA SER A 40 -2.22 -6.76 3.87
C SER A 40 -2.20 -6.65 2.32
N PRO A 41 -3.34 -6.71 1.60
CA PRO A 41 -3.32 -6.57 0.15
C PRO A 41 -2.98 -5.15 -0.31
N CYS A 42 -3.39 -4.10 0.40
CA CYS A 42 -2.97 -2.74 0.05
C CYS A 42 -1.47 -2.54 0.25
N HIS A 43 -0.95 -2.96 1.41
CA HIS A 43 0.46 -2.87 1.74
C HIS A 43 1.33 -3.57 0.67
N ARG A 44 1.02 -4.84 0.35
CA ARG A 44 1.74 -5.58 -0.68
C ARG A 44 1.61 -4.93 -2.06
N GLN A 45 0.45 -4.38 -2.40
CA GLN A 45 0.24 -3.78 -3.72
C GLN A 45 1.10 -2.53 -3.93
N ILE A 46 1.27 -1.69 -2.89
CA ILE A 46 2.16 -0.53 -2.95
C ILE A 46 3.57 -0.97 -3.38
N HIS A 47 4.15 -1.97 -2.71
CA HIS A 47 5.49 -2.45 -3.05
C HIS A 47 5.57 -3.23 -4.38
N ASN A 48 4.45 -3.75 -4.87
CA ASN A 48 4.36 -4.38 -6.19
C ASN A 48 4.33 -3.36 -7.33
N LEU A 49 3.88 -2.13 -7.07
CA LEU A 49 3.74 -1.07 -8.06
C LEU A 49 4.93 -0.09 -8.04
N TYR A 50 5.40 0.30 -6.87
CA TYR A 50 6.31 1.44 -6.71
C TYR A 50 7.64 1.09 -6.05
N THR A 51 8.67 1.84 -6.43
CA THR A 51 9.97 1.88 -5.78
C THR A 51 9.98 2.67 -4.48
N ASN A 52 10.94 2.40 -3.60
CA ASN A 52 11.08 3.15 -2.36
C ASN A 52 11.32 4.64 -2.68
N GLN A 53 12.19 4.90 -3.65
CA GLN A 53 12.42 6.23 -4.21
C GLN A 53 11.14 6.87 -4.78
N GLU A 54 10.31 6.13 -5.53
CA GLU A 54 9.02 6.65 -6.02
C GLU A 54 8.07 7.00 -4.86
N LEU A 55 8.05 6.19 -3.81
CA LEU A 55 7.25 6.48 -2.61
C LEU A 55 7.71 7.77 -1.94
N ALA A 56 9.02 7.88 -1.68
CA ALA A 56 9.60 9.06 -1.03
C ALA A 56 9.42 10.35 -1.85
N LEU A 57 9.64 10.31 -3.16
CA LEU A 57 9.64 11.51 -3.99
C LEU A 57 8.23 12.05 -4.28
N ARG A 58 7.24 11.18 -4.50
CA ARG A 58 5.93 11.64 -5.02
C ARG A 58 4.71 11.05 -4.33
N LEU A 59 4.82 9.95 -3.59
CA LEU A 59 3.67 9.23 -3.01
C LEU A 59 3.72 9.12 -1.47
N GLY A 60 4.44 10.01 -0.79
CA GLY A 60 4.67 9.95 0.65
C GLY A 60 3.45 10.25 1.55
N THR A 61 2.22 10.26 1.01
CA THR A 61 0.98 10.45 1.79
C THR A 61 -0.11 9.49 1.29
N ILE A 62 -1.08 9.18 2.15
CA ILE A 62 -2.25 8.33 1.78
C ILE A 62 -3.04 8.95 0.63
N GLU A 63 -3.23 10.28 0.64
CA GLU A 63 -3.98 10.99 -0.40
C GLU A 63 -3.31 10.86 -1.77
N ARG A 64 -1.99 11.07 -1.83
CA ARG A 64 -1.20 10.91 -3.07
C ARG A 64 -1.24 9.46 -3.58
N LEU A 65 -1.17 8.49 -2.68
CA LEU A 65 -1.33 7.08 -3.04
C LEU A 65 -2.73 6.80 -3.60
N ARG A 66 -3.80 7.35 -3.01
CA ARG A 66 -5.17 7.12 -3.49
C ARG A 66 -5.42 7.73 -4.86
N ASP A 67 -4.77 8.84 -5.18
CA ASP A 67 -5.00 9.53 -6.46
C ASP A 67 -4.17 8.96 -7.62
N ASP A 68 -3.04 8.30 -7.36
CA ASP A 68 -2.17 7.72 -8.40
C ASP A 68 -2.88 6.65 -9.26
N GLU A 69 -2.80 6.83 -10.57
CA GLU A 69 -3.48 5.99 -11.56
C GLU A 69 -3.07 4.50 -11.50
N LYS A 70 -1.82 4.19 -11.15
CA LYS A 70 -1.31 2.81 -11.13
C LYS A 70 -2.00 1.97 -10.06
N ILE A 71 -2.35 2.57 -8.92
CA ILE A 71 -3.03 1.88 -7.82
C ILE A 71 -4.55 2.08 -7.82
N LYS A 72 -5.05 3.17 -8.43
CA LYS A 72 -6.49 3.50 -8.51
C LYS A 72 -7.36 2.34 -9.01
N LYS A 73 -6.92 1.63 -10.07
CA LYS A 73 -7.61 0.44 -10.60
C LYS A 73 -7.71 -0.68 -9.57
N PHE A 74 -6.63 -0.92 -8.84
CA PHE A 74 -6.60 -1.90 -7.75
C PHE A 74 -7.53 -1.49 -6.60
N LEU A 75 -7.52 -0.21 -6.19
CA LEU A 75 -8.38 0.28 -5.10
C LEU A 75 -9.87 0.10 -5.41
N LYS A 76 -10.29 0.40 -6.65
CA LYS A 76 -11.66 0.19 -7.12
C LYS A 76 -12.08 -1.28 -7.06
N TRP A 77 -11.16 -2.20 -7.38
CA TRP A 77 -11.44 -3.62 -7.37
C TRP A 77 -11.42 -4.22 -5.96
N ILE A 78 -10.39 -3.90 -5.15
CA ILE A 78 -10.20 -4.48 -3.82
C ILE A 78 -11.32 -4.07 -2.87
N LYS A 79 -11.88 -2.86 -3.00
CA LYS A 79 -13.02 -2.38 -2.20
C LYS A 79 -14.26 -3.28 -2.31
N LYS A 80 -14.40 -4.02 -3.41
CA LYS A 80 -15.49 -4.97 -3.66
C LYS A 80 -15.24 -6.36 -3.08
N GLN A 81 -14.03 -6.64 -2.58
CA GLN A 81 -13.64 -7.94 -2.07
C GLN A 81 -13.85 -8.02 -0.55
N PRO A 82 -14.23 -9.19 0.00
CA PRO A 82 -14.34 -9.39 1.44
C PRO A 82 -13.06 -8.97 2.19
N ALA A 83 -13.20 -8.39 3.38
CA ALA A 83 -12.07 -7.94 4.18
C ALA A 83 -11.12 -9.09 4.58
N THR A 84 -11.67 -10.31 4.67
CA THR A 84 -10.96 -11.57 4.96
C THR A 84 -10.35 -12.23 3.72
N ALA A 85 -10.63 -11.73 2.50
CA ALA A 85 -10.19 -12.37 1.27
C ALA A 85 -8.66 -12.36 1.13
N SER A 86 -8.09 -13.54 0.90
CA SER A 86 -6.68 -13.69 0.55
C SER A 86 -6.48 -13.44 -0.95
N VAL A 87 -5.88 -12.30 -1.29
CA VAL A 87 -5.65 -11.90 -2.68
C VAL A 87 -4.26 -12.32 -3.15
N LYS A 88 -4.19 -13.10 -4.23
CA LYS A 88 -2.94 -13.39 -4.95
C LYS A 88 -2.55 -12.18 -5.79
N MET A 89 -1.30 -11.72 -5.67
CA MET A 89 -0.79 -10.57 -6.43
C MET A 89 0.59 -10.85 -7.00
N LYS A 90 0.92 -10.17 -8.11
CA LYS A 90 2.21 -10.24 -8.78
C LYS A 90 2.84 -8.84 -8.84
N LYS A 91 4.17 -8.77 -8.72
CA LYS A 91 4.92 -7.52 -8.97
C LYS A 91 4.71 -7.05 -10.40
N SER A 92 4.52 -5.74 -10.59
CA SER A 92 4.40 -5.12 -11.92
C SER A 92 5.67 -5.35 -12.74
N ASN A 93 5.54 -5.51 -14.05
CA ASN A 93 6.68 -5.68 -14.94
C ASN A 93 7.59 -4.45 -14.94
N GLU A 94 7.03 -3.24 -14.85
CA GLU A 94 7.79 -2.01 -14.70
C GLU A 94 8.67 -2.05 -13.44
N ARG A 95 8.08 -2.47 -12.31
CA ARG A 95 8.77 -2.61 -11.03
C ARG A 95 9.90 -3.65 -11.07
N LYS A 96 9.71 -4.75 -11.81
CA LYS A 96 10.74 -5.78 -12.01
C LYS A 96 11.91 -5.27 -12.86
N ARG A 97 11.63 -4.47 -13.89
CA ARG A 97 12.65 -3.89 -14.78
C ARG A 97 13.53 -2.89 -14.05
N LYS A 98 12.96 -2.00 -13.22
CA LYS A 98 13.71 -1.02 -12.39
C LYS A 98 14.58 -1.62 -11.28
N ARG A 99 14.61 -2.95 -11.15
CA ARG A 99 15.41 -3.68 -10.15
C ARG A 99 16.63 -4.37 -10.77
N ARG A 100 16.73 -4.38 -12.10
CA ARG A 100 17.93 -4.76 -12.86
C ARG A 100 18.73 -3.50 -13.14
#